data_AF-A0A3Q0GYQ0-F1
#
_entry.id   AF-A0A3Q0GYQ0-F1
#
_cell.length_a   1.000
_cell.length_b   1.000
_cell.length_c   1.000
_cell.angle_alpha   90.00
_cell.angle_beta   90.00
_cell.angle_gamma   90.00
#
_symmetry.space_group_name_H-M   'P 1'
#
loop_
_entity.id
_entity.type
_entity.pdbx_description
1 polymer ?
#
loop_
_entity_poly.entity_id
_entity_poly.type
_entity_poly.pdbx_seq_one_letter_code
_entity_poly.pdbx_strand_id
1 'polypeptide(L)'
;MELLCCEVDHMRRALPDPNLLYDDRVLHNLLTVEERYLPQCSYFKCVQKDIQPFMRRMVATWMLEVCEEQKCEEEVFPLAMNYLDRFLAVVPTRKCHLQLLGAVCMFLASKLKETIPLTAEKLCIYTDNSIKPQELLEWELVVLGKLKWNIAAVTPHDFIEHILRKLPLPKDKLLLIRKHAQTFIALCATDFNFAMYPPSMIATGSVGAAICGLQLDDGERSLFGDSLTELLAKITNTDVDCLKACQEQIESVLVSNLRQVRQQQQQSNPSKTVDELDQASTPTDVRDINLGETRYNKDKILQGQGIDEPLSATGFRQADAAGMFLSNMKFTHVFSSDLLRAKQTAAAITGKNKFCKDILIKYDARLRERKYGVAEGKPLSDLKAMAKAARQQCPSFTPSGGETLDEVRARAKDFFEFLCQLTLEESQKEVVLDTAGNGLETLEEKSVFPWTNHYNGPEFNSDNDKATKMLDVNILVVSHGAYMRNWIHYFVSELECTLPTTLTKSQLSSVSPNTGVSHFIIKLGNGNIKPEISCVCLNQDVHLVNVDSGNV
;
A
#
# COMPACT_ATOMS: atom_id res chain seq x y z
N MET A 1 7.07 19.06 -43.83
CA MET A 1 8.14 18.76 -42.86
C MET A 1 7.42 18.47 -41.56
N GLU A 2 7.04 17.20 -41.36
CA GLU A 2 6.34 16.77 -40.15
C GLU A 2 7.37 16.53 -39.06
N LEU A 3 7.40 17.43 -38.07
CA LEU A 3 8.14 17.23 -36.84
C LEU A 3 7.38 16.21 -36.00
N LEU A 4 7.76 14.95 -36.13
CA LEU A 4 7.40 13.89 -35.19
C LEU A 4 8.18 14.12 -33.89
N CYS A 5 7.59 14.87 -32.96
CA CYS A 5 8.01 14.84 -31.56
C CYS A 5 7.54 13.50 -30.97
N CYS A 6 8.35 12.46 -31.11
CA CYS A 6 8.18 11.26 -30.29
C CYS A 6 8.55 11.64 -28.85
N GLU A 7 7.56 11.71 -27.96
CA GLU A 7 7.83 11.58 -26.53
C GLU A 7 8.43 10.18 -26.33
N VAL A 8 9.75 10.15 -26.14
CA VAL A 8 10.50 8.91 -25.94
C VAL A 8 10.21 8.47 -24.51
N ASP A 9 9.52 7.35 -24.32
CA ASP A 9 9.34 6.74 -23.01
C ASP A 9 10.73 6.59 -22.33
N HIS A 10 10.93 7.23 -21.17
CA HIS A 10 12.25 7.65 -20.69
C HIS A 10 13.13 6.54 -20.06
N MET A 11 12.88 5.26 -20.32
CA MET A 11 13.75 4.18 -19.86
C MET A 11 14.59 3.58 -20.98
N ARG A 12 15.85 4.01 -21.06
CA ARG A 12 16.86 3.42 -21.95
C ARG A 12 17.29 2.05 -21.43
N ARG A 13 16.67 0.97 -21.93
CA ARG A 13 17.12 -0.40 -21.68
C ARG A 13 18.18 -0.82 -22.69
N ALA A 14 19.18 -1.57 -22.24
CA ALA A 14 20.12 -2.22 -23.14
C ALA A 14 19.39 -3.28 -23.98
N LEU A 15 19.84 -3.46 -25.23
CA LEU A 15 19.34 -4.57 -26.05
C LEU A 15 19.78 -5.91 -25.44
N PRO A 16 18.95 -6.97 -25.52
CA PRO A 16 19.35 -8.29 -25.07
C PRO A 16 20.61 -8.74 -25.79
N ASP A 17 21.65 -9.12 -25.05
CA ASP A 17 22.88 -9.64 -25.62
C ASP A 17 22.71 -11.15 -25.91
N PRO A 18 22.76 -11.57 -27.19
CA PRO A 18 22.65 -12.97 -27.56
C PRO A 18 23.72 -13.85 -26.90
N ASN A 19 24.94 -13.34 -26.71
CA ASN A 19 26.00 -14.12 -26.08
C ASN A 19 25.72 -14.34 -24.59
N LEU A 20 25.14 -13.35 -23.91
CA LEU A 20 24.76 -13.51 -22.51
C LEU A 20 23.62 -14.51 -22.34
N LEU A 21 22.67 -14.58 -23.28
CA LEU A 21 21.47 -15.39 -23.12
C LEU A 21 21.59 -16.81 -23.73
N TYR A 22 22.25 -16.96 -24.87
CA TYR A 22 22.28 -18.22 -25.62
C TYR A 22 23.49 -19.11 -25.29
N ASP A 23 24.58 -18.55 -24.76
CA ASP A 23 25.77 -19.31 -24.43
C ASP A 23 25.61 -20.09 -23.11
N ASP A 24 25.68 -21.42 -23.20
CA ASP A 24 25.56 -22.30 -22.02
C ASP A 24 26.70 -22.11 -21.01
N ARG A 25 27.84 -21.54 -21.43
CA ARG A 25 28.93 -21.18 -20.51
C ARG A 25 28.50 -20.13 -19.50
N VAL A 26 27.57 -19.23 -19.87
CA VAL A 26 27.06 -18.20 -18.96
C VAL A 26 26.26 -18.84 -17.84
N LEU A 27 25.32 -19.74 -18.17
CA LEU A 27 24.56 -20.50 -17.19
C LEU A 27 25.48 -21.32 -16.26
N HIS A 28 26.48 -21.99 -16.81
CA HIS A 28 27.46 -22.74 -16.01
C HIS A 28 28.24 -21.84 -15.05
N ASN A 29 28.65 -20.64 -15.51
CA ASN A 29 29.33 -19.67 -14.66
C ASN A 29 28.39 -19.15 -13.56
N LEU A 30 27.12 -18.86 -13.86
CA LEU A 30 26.12 -18.42 -12.87
C LEU A 30 25.94 -19.48 -11.77
N LEU A 31 25.77 -20.74 -12.14
CA LEU A 31 25.66 -21.88 -11.19
C LEU A 31 26.93 -22.03 -10.34
N THR A 32 28.11 -21.81 -10.92
CA THR A 32 29.38 -21.93 -10.19
C THR A 32 29.57 -20.81 -9.16
N VAL A 33 29.09 -19.60 -9.44
CA VAL A 33 29.34 -18.44 -8.56
C VAL A 33 28.23 -18.19 -7.54
N GLU A 34 27.03 -18.76 -7.71
CA GLU A 34 25.88 -18.47 -6.84
C GLU A 34 26.14 -18.84 -5.37
N GLU A 35 26.86 -19.94 -5.12
CA GLU A 35 27.21 -20.42 -3.78
C GLU A 35 28.03 -19.38 -2.98
N ARG A 36 28.82 -18.54 -3.67
CA ARG A 36 29.63 -17.49 -3.04
C ARG A 36 28.77 -16.45 -2.31
N TYR A 37 27.51 -16.33 -2.70
CA TYR A 37 26.60 -15.30 -2.20
C TYR A 37 25.53 -15.86 -1.27
N LEU A 38 25.66 -17.10 -0.82
CA LEU A 38 24.76 -17.65 0.19
C LEU A 38 25.14 -17.24 1.62
N PRO A 39 24.17 -17.05 2.53
CA PRO A 39 24.45 -16.93 3.96
C PRO A 39 25.15 -18.19 4.46
N GLN A 40 26.28 -18.03 5.16
CA GLN A 40 27.15 -19.15 5.56
C GLN A 40 26.60 -20.02 6.70
N CYS A 41 25.55 -19.58 7.39
CA CYS A 41 24.97 -20.32 8.50
C CYS A 41 23.51 -19.91 8.76
N SER A 42 22.82 -20.70 9.58
CA SER A 42 21.52 -20.33 10.15
C SER A 42 21.71 -19.22 11.20
N TYR A 43 21.82 -17.98 10.72
CA TYR A 43 22.33 -16.86 11.49
C TYR A 43 21.47 -16.46 12.69
N PHE A 44 20.18 -16.82 12.71
CA PHE A 44 19.33 -16.64 13.91
C PHE A 44 19.78 -17.47 15.11
N LYS A 45 20.41 -18.61 14.88
CA LYS A 45 20.94 -19.47 15.94
C LYS A 45 22.39 -19.12 16.28
N CYS A 46 23.17 -18.79 15.26
CA CYS A 46 24.62 -18.71 15.39
C CYS A 46 25.15 -17.28 15.66
N VAL A 47 24.42 -16.24 15.24
CA VAL A 47 24.94 -14.86 15.20
C VAL A 47 23.99 -13.88 15.87
N GLN A 48 22.71 -13.90 15.51
CA GLN A 48 21.71 -12.95 16.00
C GLN A 48 21.22 -13.33 17.39
N LYS A 49 21.31 -12.39 18.32
CA LYS A 49 20.75 -12.50 19.67
C LYS A 49 19.43 -11.73 19.80
N ASP A 50 19.37 -10.58 19.13
CA ASP A 50 18.27 -9.64 19.25
C ASP A 50 17.25 -9.82 18.12
N ILE A 51 17.68 -10.14 16.90
CA ILE A 51 16.79 -10.27 15.74
C ILE A 51 16.17 -11.67 15.72
N GLN A 52 14.86 -11.71 15.50
CA GLN A 52 14.09 -12.95 15.37
C GLN A 52 13.56 -13.12 13.94
N PRO A 53 13.26 -14.35 13.48
CA PRO A 53 12.78 -14.60 12.11
C PRO A 53 11.60 -13.72 11.67
N PHE A 54 10.63 -13.50 12.56
CA PHE A 54 9.48 -12.66 12.26
C PHE A 54 9.85 -11.18 12.02
N MET A 55 10.93 -10.68 12.64
CA MET A 55 11.42 -9.31 12.45
C MET A 55 12.06 -9.14 11.08
N ARG A 56 12.82 -10.15 10.62
CA ARG A 56 13.33 -10.21 9.24
C ARG A 56 12.15 -10.21 8.26
N ARG A 57 11.13 -11.03 8.50
CA ARG A 57 9.92 -11.05 7.65
C ARG A 57 9.24 -9.67 7.59
N MET A 58 9.05 -8.99 8.72
CA MET A 58 8.47 -7.63 8.74
C MET A 58 9.28 -6.63 7.90
N VAL A 59 10.62 -6.64 8.03
CA VAL A 59 11.48 -5.75 7.24
C VAL A 59 11.52 -6.16 5.78
N ALA A 60 11.51 -7.45 5.45
CA ALA A 60 11.44 -7.94 4.07
C ALA A 60 10.12 -7.54 3.38
N THR A 61 8.99 -7.67 4.07
CA THR A 61 7.69 -7.19 3.56
C THR A 61 7.71 -5.69 3.33
N TRP A 62 8.21 -4.90 4.28
CA TRP A 62 8.37 -3.45 4.10
C TRP A 62 9.30 -3.12 2.92
N MET A 63 10.43 -3.82 2.76
CA MET A 63 11.34 -3.62 1.62
C MET A 63 10.67 -3.93 0.28
N LEU A 64 9.85 -5.00 0.22
CA LEU A 64 9.07 -5.34 -0.97
C LEU A 64 8.07 -4.23 -1.30
N GLU A 65 7.29 -3.78 -0.32
CA GLU A 65 6.32 -2.68 -0.48
C GLU A 65 7.00 -1.40 -1.01
N VAL A 66 8.18 -1.04 -0.50
CA VAL A 66 8.94 0.12 -0.98
C VAL A 66 9.38 -0.06 -2.43
N CYS A 67 9.85 -1.25 -2.82
CA CYS A 67 10.28 -1.53 -4.19
C CYS A 67 9.09 -1.51 -5.16
N GLU A 68 7.93 -2.05 -4.77
CA GLU A 68 6.70 -2.02 -5.56
C GLU A 68 6.18 -0.58 -5.75
N GLU A 69 6.13 0.21 -4.67
CA GLU A 69 5.69 1.61 -4.70
C GLU A 69 6.61 2.48 -5.58
N GLN A 70 7.91 2.22 -5.54
CA GLN A 70 8.89 2.91 -6.38
C GLN A 70 9.03 2.32 -7.79
N LYS A 71 8.28 1.24 -8.10
CA LYS A 71 8.35 0.51 -9.37
C LYS A 71 9.79 0.15 -9.74
N CYS A 72 10.54 -0.30 -8.75
CA CYS A 72 11.92 -0.74 -8.94
C CYS A 72 11.98 -1.93 -9.90
N GLU A 73 13.13 -2.10 -10.56
CA GLU A 73 13.40 -3.33 -11.33
C GLU A 73 13.31 -4.56 -10.41
N GLU A 74 12.77 -5.66 -10.94
CA GLU A 74 12.38 -6.87 -10.19
C GLU A 74 13.57 -7.50 -9.43
N GLU A 75 14.80 -7.27 -9.88
CA GLU A 75 16.04 -7.74 -9.27
C GLU A 75 16.43 -6.98 -7.99
N VAL A 76 15.94 -5.75 -7.79
CA VAL A 76 16.35 -4.88 -6.68
C VAL A 76 16.01 -5.52 -5.33
N PHE A 77 14.78 -6.00 -5.17
CA PHE A 77 14.31 -6.54 -3.90
C PHE A 77 15.04 -7.84 -3.50
N PRO A 78 15.12 -8.89 -4.35
CA PRO A 78 15.86 -10.11 -4.01
C PRO A 78 17.36 -9.86 -3.76
N LEU A 79 17.96 -8.92 -4.49
CA LEU A 79 19.36 -8.53 -4.28
C LEU A 79 19.54 -7.83 -2.93
N ALA A 80 18.62 -6.93 -2.56
CA ALA A 80 18.64 -6.29 -1.25
C ALA A 80 18.47 -7.32 -0.11
N MET A 81 17.60 -8.32 -0.29
CA MET A 81 17.46 -9.41 0.68
C MET A 81 18.72 -10.27 0.78
N ASN A 82 19.42 -10.53 -0.33
CA ASN A 82 20.73 -11.19 -0.31
C ASN A 82 21.73 -10.43 0.57
N TYR A 83 21.80 -9.10 0.42
CA TYR A 83 22.68 -8.27 1.24
C TYR A 83 22.32 -8.31 2.72
N LEU A 84 21.03 -8.20 3.03
CA LEU A 84 20.51 -8.23 4.39
C LEU A 84 20.87 -9.56 5.08
N ASP A 85 20.58 -10.70 4.43
CA ASP A 85 20.85 -12.01 5.02
C ASP A 85 22.33 -12.28 5.19
N ARG A 86 23.16 -11.94 4.21
CA ARG A 86 24.62 -12.09 4.31
C ARG A 86 25.20 -11.18 5.39
N PHE A 87 24.69 -9.97 5.56
CA PHE A 87 25.12 -9.07 6.63
C PHE A 87 24.74 -9.63 8.00
N LEU A 88 23.50 -10.09 8.17
CA LEU A 88 23.04 -10.73 9.41
C LEU A 88 23.78 -12.04 9.70
N ALA A 89 24.32 -12.71 8.68
CA ALA A 89 25.17 -13.88 8.86
C ALA A 89 26.57 -13.59 9.43
N VAL A 90 27.00 -12.32 9.49
CA VAL A 90 28.34 -11.96 10.00
C VAL A 90 28.34 -10.86 11.07
N VAL A 91 27.27 -10.09 11.22
CA VAL A 91 27.18 -8.98 12.19
C VAL A 91 25.99 -9.16 13.13
N PRO A 92 26.22 -9.35 14.44
CA PRO A 92 25.16 -9.26 15.45
C PRO A 92 24.51 -7.87 15.41
N THR A 93 23.21 -7.82 15.10
CA THR A 93 22.49 -6.57 14.82
C THR A 93 21.42 -6.33 15.88
N ARG A 94 21.26 -5.07 16.31
CA ARG A 94 20.20 -4.67 17.24
C ARG A 94 18.89 -4.43 16.50
N LYS A 95 17.75 -4.72 17.14
CA LYS A 95 16.40 -4.53 16.57
C LYS A 95 16.18 -3.13 15.98
N CYS A 96 16.67 -2.10 16.68
CA CYS A 96 16.52 -0.70 16.27
C CYS A 96 17.26 -0.34 14.97
N HIS A 97 18.24 -1.14 14.54
CA HIS A 97 18.98 -0.90 13.30
C HIS A 97 18.49 -1.77 12.13
N LEU A 98 17.50 -2.65 12.34
CA LEU A 98 17.09 -3.60 11.30
C LEU A 98 16.44 -2.90 10.10
N GLN A 99 15.59 -1.89 10.35
CA GLN A 99 14.99 -1.09 9.27
C GLN A 99 16.04 -0.26 8.53
N LEU A 100 17.05 0.26 9.24
CA LEU A 100 18.19 0.97 8.65
C LEU A 100 19.00 0.05 7.74
N LEU A 101 19.32 -1.15 8.21
CA LEU A 101 20.00 -2.16 7.40
C LEU A 101 19.19 -2.48 6.13
N GLY A 102 17.87 -2.67 6.25
CA GLY A 102 16.98 -2.89 5.11
C GLY A 102 17.00 -1.73 4.10
N ALA A 103 16.92 -0.48 4.57
CA ALA A 103 17.02 0.72 3.74
C ALA A 103 18.35 0.78 2.97
N VAL A 104 19.46 0.51 3.66
CA VAL A 104 20.81 0.52 3.07
C VAL A 104 20.97 -0.60 2.04
N CYS A 105 20.39 -1.78 2.29
CA CYS A 105 20.42 -2.88 1.34
C CYS A 105 19.66 -2.54 0.06
N MET A 106 18.48 -1.91 0.16
CA MET A 106 17.75 -1.40 -1.02
C MET A 106 18.53 -0.32 -1.76
N PHE A 107 19.16 0.62 -1.02
CA PHE A 107 20.00 1.68 -1.60
C PHE A 107 21.17 1.12 -2.41
N LEU A 108 21.84 0.08 -1.91
CA LEU A 108 22.94 -0.57 -2.61
C LEU A 108 22.45 -1.37 -3.82
N ALA A 109 21.33 -2.08 -3.69
CA ALA A 109 20.77 -2.89 -4.76
C ALA A 109 20.26 -2.02 -5.92
N SER A 110 19.58 -0.91 -5.61
CA SER A 110 19.11 0.05 -6.61
C SER A 110 20.26 0.67 -7.39
N LYS A 111 21.36 1.03 -6.71
CA LYS A 111 22.58 1.54 -7.38
C LYS A 111 23.18 0.57 -8.39
N LEU A 112 22.98 -0.73 -8.20
CA LEU A 112 23.53 -1.75 -9.08
C LEU A 112 22.59 -2.14 -10.22
N LYS A 113 21.27 -2.15 -9.97
CA LYS A 113 20.27 -2.71 -10.89
C LYS A 113 19.40 -1.67 -11.59
N GLU A 114 19.32 -0.44 -11.08
CA GLU A 114 18.49 0.61 -11.67
C GLU A 114 19.31 1.63 -12.48
N THR A 115 18.68 2.18 -13.52
CA THR A 115 19.25 3.31 -14.26
C THR A 115 19.21 4.59 -13.41
N ILE A 116 18.14 4.76 -12.63
CA ILE A 116 17.95 5.87 -11.70
C ILE A 116 17.73 5.26 -10.31
N PRO A 117 18.78 5.12 -9.49
CA PRO A 117 18.67 4.48 -8.19
C PRO A 117 17.80 5.24 -7.20
N LEU A 118 17.17 4.52 -6.28
CA LEU A 118 16.56 5.10 -5.07
C LEU A 118 17.51 6.07 -4.36
N THR A 119 17.02 7.26 -4.00
CA THR A 119 17.83 8.25 -3.27
C THR A 119 17.79 8.00 -1.76
N ALA A 120 18.85 8.40 -1.06
CA ALA A 120 18.91 8.29 0.41
C ALA A 120 17.77 9.05 1.10
N GLU A 121 17.42 10.24 0.59
CA GLU A 121 16.31 11.06 1.10
C GLU A 121 14.98 10.32 0.99
N LYS A 122 14.71 9.71 -0.17
CA LYS A 122 13.48 8.98 -0.43
C LYS A 122 13.33 7.74 0.45
N LEU A 123 14.42 6.99 0.62
CA LEU A 123 14.46 5.87 1.57
C LEU A 123 14.23 6.32 3.02
N CYS A 124 14.75 7.49 3.42
CA CYS A 124 14.46 8.03 4.75
C CYS A 124 12.96 8.37 4.92
N ILE A 125 12.30 8.88 3.88
CA ILE A 125 10.85 9.13 3.89
C ILE A 125 10.07 7.83 4.16
N TYR A 126 10.41 6.74 3.47
CA TYR A 126 9.78 5.41 3.66
C TYR A 126 9.99 4.79 5.05
N THR A 127 10.92 5.34 5.83
CA THR A 127 11.15 4.94 7.23
C THR A 127 10.42 5.86 8.21
N ASP A 128 9.46 6.68 7.75
CA ASP A 128 8.85 7.78 8.51
C ASP A 128 9.87 8.76 9.10
N ASN A 129 10.97 8.97 8.37
CA ASN A 129 12.12 9.75 8.80
C ASN A 129 12.67 9.28 10.18
N SER A 130 12.50 8.01 10.52
CA SER A 130 13.12 7.41 11.71
C SER A 130 14.65 7.30 11.53
N ILE A 131 15.11 7.24 10.29
CA ILE A 131 16.51 7.25 9.86
C ILE A 131 16.82 8.55 9.14
N LYS A 132 18.06 9.03 9.26
CA LYS A 132 18.56 10.23 8.56
C LYS A 132 19.41 9.86 7.34
N PRO A 133 19.47 10.70 6.28
CA PRO A 133 20.29 10.41 5.10
C PRO A 133 21.77 10.18 5.44
N GLN A 134 22.33 10.97 6.36
CA GLN A 134 23.71 10.82 6.82
C GLN A 134 23.97 9.44 7.46
N GLU A 135 23.04 8.96 8.28
CA GLU A 135 23.14 7.65 8.93
C GLU A 135 23.06 6.51 7.90
N LEU A 136 22.22 6.67 6.88
CA LEU A 136 22.12 5.73 5.76
C LEU A 136 23.44 5.67 4.96
N LEU A 137 24.05 6.81 4.63
CA LEU A 137 25.33 6.88 3.93
C LEU A 137 26.50 6.32 4.76
N GLU A 138 26.50 6.51 6.07
CA GLU A 138 27.50 5.90 6.96
C GLU A 138 27.34 4.38 7.01
N TRP A 139 26.12 3.89 7.11
CA TRP A 139 25.85 2.45 7.11
C TRP A 139 26.08 1.80 5.75
N GLU A 140 25.95 2.53 4.65
CA GLU A 140 26.34 2.04 3.32
C GLU A 140 27.77 1.50 3.33
N LEU A 141 28.71 2.28 3.88
CA LEU A 141 30.11 1.88 4.00
C LEU A 141 30.31 0.69 4.94
N VAL A 142 29.51 0.61 6.01
CA VAL A 142 29.54 -0.53 6.96
C VAL A 142 29.10 -1.81 6.25
N VAL A 143 27.99 -1.78 5.52
CA VAL A 143 27.47 -2.94 4.78
C VAL A 143 28.45 -3.36 3.69
N LEU A 144 28.95 -2.42 2.88
CA LEU A 144 29.96 -2.70 1.85
C LEU A 144 31.23 -3.32 2.45
N GLY A 145 31.74 -2.76 3.55
CA GLY A 145 32.92 -3.28 4.24
C GLY A 145 32.72 -4.69 4.77
N LYS A 146 31.55 -4.99 5.36
CA LYS A 146 31.24 -6.33 5.91
C LYS A 146 30.98 -7.37 4.83
N LEU A 147 30.40 -6.97 3.70
CA LEU A 147 30.24 -7.84 2.53
C LEU A 147 31.51 -7.92 1.67
N LYS A 148 32.59 -7.23 2.06
CA LYS A 148 33.86 -7.15 1.33
C LYS A 148 33.65 -6.72 -0.12
N TRP A 149 32.73 -5.78 -0.35
CA TRP A 149 32.35 -5.27 -1.67
C TRP A 149 31.84 -6.33 -2.66
N ASN A 150 31.54 -7.55 -2.19
CA ASN A 150 30.96 -8.61 -3.02
C ASN A 150 29.45 -8.39 -3.16
N ILE A 151 29.06 -7.32 -3.86
CA ILE A 151 27.66 -6.89 -4.01
C ILE A 151 27.03 -7.34 -5.35
N ALA A 152 27.80 -7.71 -6.35
CA ALA A 152 27.28 -8.26 -7.61
C ALA A 152 26.88 -9.75 -7.47
N ALA A 153 25.96 -10.01 -6.53
CA ALA A 153 25.43 -11.35 -6.28
C ALA A 153 24.50 -11.77 -7.43
N VAL A 154 24.55 -13.06 -7.76
CA VAL A 154 23.57 -13.67 -8.67
C VAL A 154 22.23 -13.81 -7.94
N THR A 155 21.17 -13.45 -8.62
CA THR A 155 19.79 -13.46 -8.15
C THR A 155 18.98 -14.52 -8.91
N PRO A 156 17.82 -14.95 -8.37
CA PRO A 156 16.97 -15.91 -9.09
C PRO A 156 16.52 -15.38 -10.48
N HIS A 157 16.38 -14.06 -10.62
CA HIS A 157 16.03 -13.42 -11.88
C HIS A 157 17.06 -13.67 -12.99
N ASP A 158 18.35 -13.74 -12.65
CA ASP A 158 19.42 -13.98 -13.63
C ASP A 158 19.29 -15.38 -14.28
N PHE A 159 18.55 -16.31 -13.67
CA PHE A 159 18.31 -17.66 -14.20
C PHE A 159 17.02 -17.79 -15.01
N ILE A 160 16.04 -16.89 -14.86
CA ILE A 160 14.70 -17.04 -15.48
C ILE A 160 14.80 -17.20 -16.99
N GLU A 161 15.51 -16.30 -17.68
CA GLU A 161 15.63 -16.36 -19.15
C GLU A 161 16.38 -17.61 -19.62
N HIS A 162 17.39 -18.06 -18.86
CA HIS A 162 18.13 -19.27 -19.17
C HIS A 162 17.30 -20.54 -19.01
N ILE A 163 16.35 -20.54 -18.08
CA ILE A 163 15.40 -21.64 -17.87
C ILE A 163 14.32 -21.60 -18.95
N LEU A 164 13.60 -20.48 -19.08
CA LEU A 164 12.47 -20.35 -20.00
C LEU A 164 12.82 -20.68 -21.45
N ARG A 165 14.02 -20.29 -21.91
CA ARG A 165 14.47 -20.58 -23.29
C ARG A 165 14.68 -22.07 -23.57
N LYS A 166 14.97 -22.88 -22.55
CA LYS A 166 15.22 -24.32 -22.66
C LYS A 166 13.95 -25.14 -22.48
N LEU A 167 12.84 -24.51 -22.11
CA LEU A 167 11.54 -25.15 -21.99
C LEU A 167 10.78 -25.11 -23.33
N PRO A 168 10.12 -26.21 -23.72
CA PRO A 168 9.34 -26.27 -24.95
C PRO A 168 7.97 -25.59 -24.78
N LEU A 169 7.96 -24.28 -24.49
CA LEU A 169 6.76 -23.51 -24.18
C LEU A 169 6.37 -22.53 -25.30
N PRO A 170 5.06 -22.30 -25.52
CA PRO A 170 4.58 -21.27 -26.44
C PRO A 170 5.02 -19.86 -26.02
N LYS A 171 5.46 -19.04 -26.99
CA LYS A 171 6.02 -17.70 -26.73
C LYS A 171 5.04 -16.73 -26.06
N ASP A 172 3.76 -16.87 -26.37
CA ASP A 172 2.64 -16.11 -25.79
C ASP A 172 2.47 -16.36 -24.29
N LYS A 173 2.81 -17.56 -23.81
CA LYS A 173 2.72 -17.94 -22.39
C LYS A 173 3.94 -17.51 -21.58
N LEU A 174 5.10 -17.29 -22.22
CA LEU A 174 6.35 -16.95 -21.54
C LEU A 174 6.27 -15.66 -20.71
N LEU A 175 5.54 -14.64 -21.18
CA LEU A 175 5.39 -13.40 -20.44
C LEU A 175 4.62 -13.60 -19.14
N LEU A 176 3.55 -14.41 -19.18
CA LEU A 176 2.73 -14.69 -18.01
C LEU A 176 3.49 -15.54 -16.99
N ILE A 177 4.19 -16.58 -17.45
CA ILE A 177 5.03 -17.45 -16.61
C ILE A 177 6.14 -16.64 -15.94
N ARG A 178 6.80 -15.74 -16.69
CA ARG A 178 7.81 -14.84 -16.14
C ARG A 178 7.25 -14.01 -14.98
N LYS A 179 6.11 -13.36 -15.17
CA LYS A 179 5.47 -12.55 -14.11
C LYS A 179 5.16 -13.38 -12.86
N HIS A 180 4.61 -14.59 -13.03
CA HIS A 180 4.29 -15.47 -11.90
C HIS A 180 5.56 -15.94 -11.17
N ALA A 181 6.60 -16.30 -11.92
CA ALA A 181 7.88 -16.68 -11.35
C ALA A 181 8.52 -15.53 -10.55
N GLN A 182 8.44 -14.29 -11.04
CA GLN A 182 8.90 -13.09 -10.33
C GLN A 182 8.16 -12.90 -9.00
N THR A 183 6.84 -13.07 -8.99
CA THR A 183 6.03 -13.04 -7.75
C THR A 183 6.47 -14.12 -6.76
N PHE A 184 6.72 -15.35 -7.22
CA PHE A 184 7.20 -16.42 -6.33
C PHE A 184 8.61 -16.17 -5.81
N ILE A 185 9.49 -15.58 -6.61
CA ILE A 185 10.83 -15.17 -6.16
C ILE A 185 10.74 -14.13 -5.05
N ALA A 186 9.90 -13.11 -5.20
CA ALA A 186 9.65 -12.12 -4.16
C ALA A 186 9.09 -12.77 -2.88
N LEU A 187 8.11 -13.68 -3.03
CA LEU A 187 7.54 -14.44 -1.92
C LEU A 187 8.63 -15.23 -1.16
N CYS A 188 9.48 -15.97 -1.90
CA CYS A 188 10.60 -16.72 -1.33
C CYS A 188 11.55 -15.82 -0.54
N ALA A 189 11.86 -14.63 -1.07
CA ALA A 189 12.77 -13.70 -0.40
C ALA A 189 12.24 -13.22 0.96
N THR A 190 10.91 -13.14 1.15
CA THR A 190 10.30 -12.76 2.43
C THR A 190 10.37 -13.85 3.51
N ASP A 191 10.45 -15.12 3.12
CA ASP A 191 10.52 -16.26 4.05
C ASP A 191 11.98 -16.68 4.28
N PHE A 192 12.37 -16.83 5.55
CA PHE A 192 13.73 -17.20 5.91
C PHE A 192 14.10 -18.63 5.50
N ASN A 193 13.14 -19.52 5.32
CA ASN A 193 13.41 -20.90 4.92
C ASN A 193 14.13 -20.98 3.56
N PHE A 194 13.89 -20.02 2.66
CA PHE A 194 14.56 -19.94 1.36
C PHE A 194 15.90 -19.19 1.41
N ALA A 195 16.29 -18.56 2.53
CA ALA A 195 17.49 -17.71 2.58
C ALA A 195 18.80 -18.49 2.29
N MET A 196 18.81 -19.82 2.52
CA MET A 196 19.95 -20.69 2.24
C MET A 196 19.80 -21.48 0.93
N TYR A 197 18.69 -21.31 0.20
CA TYR A 197 18.49 -21.98 -1.08
C TYR A 197 19.32 -21.24 -2.16
N PRO A 198 20.01 -21.97 -3.05
CA PRO A 198 20.67 -21.37 -4.20
C PRO A 198 19.67 -20.57 -5.07
N PRO A 199 20.06 -19.38 -5.58
CA PRO A 199 19.24 -18.62 -6.52
C PRO A 199 18.69 -19.41 -7.71
N SER A 200 19.47 -20.36 -8.25
CA SER A 200 19.07 -21.25 -9.34
C SER A 200 17.92 -22.18 -8.95
N MET A 201 17.95 -22.73 -7.74
CA MET A 201 16.90 -23.58 -7.18
C MET A 201 15.61 -22.79 -6.97
N ILE A 202 15.70 -21.57 -6.42
CA ILE A 202 14.54 -20.67 -6.24
C ILE A 202 13.92 -20.32 -7.59
N ALA A 203 14.74 -19.97 -8.59
CA ALA A 203 14.28 -19.64 -9.93
C ALA A 203 13.58 -20.82 -10.60
N THR A 204 14.20 -22.00 -10.53
CA THR A 204 13.67 -23.24 -11.13
C THR A 204 12.38 -23.68 -10.44
N GLY A 205 12.32 -23.61 -9.11
CA GLY A 205 11.11 -23.91 -8.33
C GLY A 205 9.98 -22.92 -8.65
N SER A 206 10.29 -21.63 -8.75
CA SER A 206 9.32 -20.58 -9.09
C SER A 206 8.76 -20.73 -10.50
N VAL A 207 9.60 -21.05 -11.49
CA VAL A 207 9.15 -21.33 -12.87
C VAL A 207 8.29 -22.59 -12.92
N GLY A 208 8.68 -23.66 -12.22
CA GLY A 208 7.88 -24.89 -12.12
C GLY A 208 6.50 -24.64 -11.51
N ALA A 209 6.45 -23.96 -10.36
CA ALA A 209 5.20 -23.59 -9.70
C ALA A 209 4.31 -22.70 -10.57
N ALA A 210 4.90 -21.75 -11.32
CA ALA A 210 4.16 -20.91 -12.27
C ALA A 210 3.52 -21.70 -13.41
N ILE A 211 4.25 -22.67 -13.98
CA ILE A 211 3.73 -23.51 -15.06
C ILE A 211 2.61 -24.42 -14.54
N CYS A 212 2.79 -25.03 -13.37
CA CYS A 212 1.79 -25.90 -12.75
C CYS A 212 0.51 -25.13 -12.37
N GLY A 213 0.65 -23.91 -11.82
CA GLY A 213 -0.48 -23.09 -11.36
C GLY A 213 -1.34 -22.51 -12.49
N LEU A 214 -0.77 -22.25 -13.66
CA LEU A 214 -1.46 -21.59 -14.78
C LEU A 214 -2.35 -22.51 -15.62
N GLN A 215 -2.42 -23.82 -15.31
CA GLN A 215 -3.28 -24.81 -16.00
C GLN A 215 -3.33 -24.58 -17.52
N LEU A 216 -2.17 -24.68 -18.18
CA LEU A 216 -2.11 -24.63 -19.64
C LEU A 216 -2.94 -25.80 -20.19
N ASP A 217 -4.17 -25.51 -20.65
CA ASP A 217 -5.21 -26.39 -21.25
C ASP A 217 -5.19 -27.89 -20.91
N ASP A 218 -6.33 -28.42 -20.47
CA ASP A 218 -6.58 -29.80 -19.99
C ASP A 218 -6.09 -30.97 -20.89
N GLY A 219 -5.64 -30.69 -22.13
CA GLY A 219 -5.02 -31.67 -23.03
C GLY A 219 -3.53 -31.97 -22.77
N GLU A 220 -2.79 -31.12 -22.05
CA GLU A 220 -1.32 -31.26 -21.86
C GLU A 220 -0.91 -31.75 -20.45
N ARG A 221 -1.88 -31.96 -19.55
CA ARG A 221 -1.67 -32.36 -18.14
C ARG A 221 -0.88 -33.65 -17.95
N SER A 222 -0.89 -34.59 -18.90
CA SER A 222 -0.25 -35.91 -18.72
C SER A 222 1.20 -35.99 -19.21
N LEU A 223 1.73 -34.96 -19.88
CA LEU A 223 3.09 -34.99 -20.45
C LEU A 223 4.12 -34.19 -19.64
N PHE A 224 3.69 -33.27 -18.76
CA PHE A 224 4.59 -32.31 -18.13
C PHE A 224 4.81 -32.46 -16.62
N GLY A 225 3.95 -33.05 -15.79
CA GLY A 225 4.14 -32.99 -14.32
C GLY A 225 5.52 -33.46 -13.79
N ASP A 226 5.79 -34.77 -13.90
CA ASP A 226 7.08 -35.33 -13.45
C ASP A 226 8.22 -35.02 -14.43
N SER A 227 7.95 -35.05 -15.74
CA SER A 227 8.92 -34.78 -16.81
C SER A 227 9.46 -33.33 -16.80
N LEU A 228 8.61 -32.35 -16.47
CA LEU A 228 9.02 -30.94 -16.36
C LEU A 228 9.97 -30.74 -15.19
N THR A 229 9.68 -31.36 -14.05
CA THR A 229 10.53 -31.22 -12.86
C THR A 229 11.89 -31.85 -13.10
N GLU A 230 11.96 -33.00 -13.77
CA GLU A 230 13.22 -33.60 -14.22
C GLU A 230 13.96 -32.72 -15.24
N LEU A 231 13.26 -32.12 -16.20
CA LEU A 231 13.85 -31.21 -17.18
C LEU A 231 14.43 -29.95 -16.51
N LEU A 232 13.65 -29.35 -15.60
CA LEU A 232 14.03 -28.19 -14.82
C LEU A 232 15.25 -28.47 -13.94
N ALA A 233 15.24 -29.59 -13.22
CA ALA A 233 16.38 -30.09 -12.44
C ALA A 233 17.63 -30.28 -13.30
N LYS A 234 17.47 -30.83 -14.51
CA LYS A 234 18.57 -31.01 -15.47
C LYS A 234 19.14 -29.68 -15.98
N ILE A 235 18.32 -28.66 -16.17
CA ILE A 235 18.77 -27.33 -16.64
C ILE A 235 19.72 -26.67 -15.64
N THR A 236 19.38 -26.72 -14.35
CA THR A 236 20.19 -26.08 -13.29
C THR A 236 21.10 -27.04 -12.55
N ASN A 237 21.16 -28.31 -12.97
CA ASN A 237 21.91 -29.38 -12.31
C ASN A 237 21.55 -29.50 -10.81
N THR A 238 20.25 -29.42 -10.52
CA THR A 238 19.68 -29.56 -9.18
C THR A 238 19.17 -30.99 -8.98
N ASP A 239 19.24 -31.50 -7.76
CA ASP A 239 18.60 -32.77 -7.41
C ASP A 239 17.06 -32.68 -7.52
N VAL A 240 16.43 -33.69 -8.13
CA VAL A 240 15.00 -33.66 -8.46
C VAL A 240 14.15 -33.61 -7.20
N ASP A 241 14.50 -34.36 -6.15
CA ASP A 241 13.76 -34.39 -4.89
C ASP A 241 13.90 -33.06 -4.16
N CYS A 242 15.08 -32.47 -4.18
CA CYS A 242 15.32 -31.13 -3.64
C CYS A 242 14.50 -30.06 -4.37
N LEU A 243 14.38 -30.15 -5.69
CA LEU A 243 13.57 -29.24 -6.49
C LEU A 243 12.07 -29.42 -6.21
N LYS A 244 11.58 -30.66 -6.13
CA LYS A 244 10.19 -30.97 -5.74
C LYS A 244 9.87 -30.38 -4.36
N ALA A 245 10.74 -30.63 -3.38
CA ALA A 245 10.58 -30.07 -2.04
C ALA A 245 10.60 -28.53 -2.04
N CYS A 246 11.39 -27.90 -2.91
CA CYS A 246 11.39 -26.45 -3.08
C CYS A 246 10.04 -25.96 -3.64
N GLN A 247 9.52 -26.59 -4.69
CA GLN A 247 8.22 -26.24 -5.28
C GLN A 247 7.07 -26.39 -4.27
N GLU A 248 7.00 -27.51 -3.56
CA GLU A 248 5.99 -27.75 -2.52
C GLU A 248 6.08 -26.70 -1.40
N GLN A 249 7.28 -26.29 -1.02
CA GLN A 249 7.48 -25.21 -0.05
C GLN A 249 7.00 -23.86 -0.60
N ILE A 250 7.26 -23.54 -1.86
CA ILE A 250 6.78 -22.29 -2.50
C ILE A 250 5.24 -22.26 -2.50
N GLU A 251 4.61 -23.36 -2.90
CA GLU A 251 3.14 -23.49 -2.90
C GLU A 251 2.58 -23.42 -1.48
N SER A 252 3.21 -24.07 -0.51
CA SER A 252 2.83 -24.00 0.90
C SER A 252 2.93 -22.58 1.44
N VAL A 253 4.01 -21.86 1.11
CA VAL A 253 4.18 -20.46 1.52
C VAL A 253 3.13 -19.57 0.83
N LEU A 254 2.82 -19.79 -0.43
CA LEU A 254 1.73 -19.09 -1.13
C LEU A 254 0.39 -19.33 -0.42
N VAL A 255 0.04 -20.59 -0.17
CA VAL A 255 -1.19 -20.97 0.54
C VAL A 255 -1.21 -20.39 1.94
N SER A 256 -0.07 -20.37 2.65
CA SER A 256 0.02 -19.79 3.98
C SER A 256 -0.13 -18.27 3.96
N ASN A 257 0.37 -17.57 2.94
CA ASN A 257 0.19 -16.13 2.77
C ASN A 257 -1.26 -15.84 2.38
N LEU A 258 -1.84 -16.56 1.43
CA LEU A 258 -3.27 -16.46 1.09
C LEU A 258 -4.17 -16.80 2.29
N ARG A 259 -3.77 -17.77 3.12
CA ARG A 259 -4.44 -18.08 4.39
C ARG A 259 -4.19 -17.04 5.45
N GLN A 260 -3.03 -16.37 5.52
CA GLN A 260 -2.82 -15.26 6.44
C GLN A 260 -3.62 -14.04 6.01
N VAL A 261 -3.74 -13.77 4.71
CA VAL A 261 -4.66 -12.78 4.16
C VAL A 261 -6.11 -13.18 4.50
N ARG A 262 -6.50 -14.44 4.28
CA ARG A 262 -7.84 -14.95 4.61
C ARG A 262 -8.11 -15.09 6.11
N GLN A 263 -7.13 -15.39 6.96
CA GLN A 263 -7.26 -15.55 8.42
C GLN A 263 -7.17 -14.21 9.13
N GLN A 264 -6.46 -13.23 8.59
CA GLN A 264 -6.64 -11.84 9.00
C GLN A 264 -8.01 -11.32 8.56
N GLN A 265 -8.61 -11.90 7.52
CA GLN A 265 -10.02 -11.71 7.15
C GLN A 265 -11.01 -12.64 7.91
N GLN A 266 -10.57 -13.70 8.62
CA GLN A 266 -11.43 -14.72 9.26
C GLN A 266 -11.22 -14.88 10.80
N GLN A 267 -10.28 -14.16 11.41
CA GLN A 267 -10.17 -14.08 12.88
C GLN A 267 -11.17 -13.07 13.51
N SER A 268 -12.19 -12.68 12.75
CA SER A 268 -13.53 -12.34 13.24
C SER A 268 -14.49 -13.50 12.92
N ASN A 269 -14.79 -14.28 13.97
CA ASN A 269 -15.86 -15.28 14.15
C ASN A 269 -15.71 -16.74 13.64
N PRO A 270 -16.10 -17.74 14.47
CA PRO A 270 -16.31 -19.12 14.04
C PRO A 270 -17.75 -19.39 13.56
N SER A 271 -17.86 -19.90 12.34
CA SER A 271 -18.82 -20.86 11.75
C SER A 271 -20.33 -20.81 12.11
N LYS A 272 -21.19 -20.67 11.08
CA LYS A 272 -22.02 -21.77 10.53
C LYS A 272 -22.76 -21.39 9.21
N THR A 273 -22.51 -22.20 8.19
CA THR A 273 -23.39 -22.72 7.09
C THR A 273 -24.48 -21.85 6.45
N VAL A 274 -24.17 -21.43 5.21
CA VAL A 274 -24.92 -21.43 3.93
C VAL A 274 -26.42 -21.78 3.94
N ASP A 275 -27.27 -20.84 3.50
CA ASP A 275 -28.11 -20.96 2.28
C ASP A 275 -28.82 -19.63 1.92
N GLU A 276 -28.60 -19.21 0.67
CA GLU A 276 -29.47 -18.55 -0.32
C GLU A 276 -30.34 -17.28 -0.07
N LEU A 277 -30.19 -16.36 -1.05
CA LEU A 277 -31.15 -15.46 -1.72
C LEU A 277 -31.04 -13.93 -1.52
N ASP A 278 -30.71 -13.28 -2.64
CA ASP A 278 -30.65 -11.84 -2.94
C ASP A 278 -31.92 -11.05 -2.59
N GLN A 279 -31.75 -9.80 -2.11
CA GLN A 279 -32.41 -8.60 -2.68
C GLN A 279 -31.97 -7.27 -2.01
N ALA A 280 -31.37 -6.39 -2.83
CA ALA A 280 -31.30 -4.92 -2.81
C ALA A 280 -31.06 -4.13 -1.49
N SER A 281 -29.95 -3.37 -1.41
CA SER A 281 -29.79 -2.21 -0.50
C SER A 281 -28.95 -1.07 -1.11
N THR A 282 -29.41 0.17 -0.88
CA THR A 282 -28.95 1.44 -1.48
C THR A 282 -27.64 1.96 -0.86
N PRO A 283 -26.65 2.44 -1.64
CA PRO A 283 -25.40 2.99 -1.10
C PRO A 283 -25.44 4.51 -0.82
N THR A 284 -24.83 4.94 0.28
CA THR A 284 -24.54 6.34 0.68
C THR A 284 -23.05 6.63 0.55
N ASP A 285 -22.65 7.82 0.10
CA ASP A 285 -21.26 8.22 -0.18
C ASP A 285 -20.75 9.22 0.89
N VAL A 286 -19.66 8.90 1.58
CA VAL A 286 -18.97 9.77 2.56
C VAL A 286 -17.52 9.95 2.14
N ARG A 287 -17.11 11.21 1.98
CA ARG A 287 -15.74 11.57 1.57
C ARG A 287 -15.08 12.42 2.64
N ASP A 288 -13.92 11.94 3.08
CA ASP A 288 -13.11 12.50 4.15
C ASP A 288 -11.91 13.25 3.55
N ILE A 289 -11.69 14.49 3.97
CA ILE A 289 -10.57 15.32 3.50
C ILE A 289 -9.74 15.80 4.68
N ASN A 290 -8.43 15.63 4.58
CA ASN A 290 -7.47 16.14 5.56
C ASN A 290 -7.14 17.63 5.33
N LEU A 291 -6.51 18.29 6.29
CA LEU A 291 -6.26 19.74 6.24
C LEU A 291 -5.18 20.16 5.25
N GLY A 292 -5.25 21.39 4.76
CA GLY A 292 -4.10 22.08 4.14
C GLY A 292 -2.96 22.34 5.13
N GLU A 293 -1.74 22.48 4.61
CA GLU A 293 -0.54 22.79 5.37
C GLU A 293 -0.63 24.13 6.14
N THR A 294 -0.35 24.11 7.45
CA THR A 294 -0.05 25.31 8.25
C THR A 294 1.46 25.49 8.43
N ARG A 295 1.92 26.68 8.87
CA ARG A 295 3.34 26.91 9.21
C ARG A 295 3.86 25.90 10.23
N TYR A 296 3.05 25.58 11.24
CA TYR A 296 3.45 24.66 12.30
C TYR A 296 3.54 23.21 11.78
N ASN A 297 2.78 22.82 10.76
CA ASN A 297 2.98 21.52 10.10
C ASN A 297 4.34 21.47 9.41
N LYS A 298 4.70 22.53 8.66
CA LYS A 298 5.99 22.67 7.99
C LYS A 298 7.17 22.60 8.97
N ASP A 299 7.04 23.27 10.11
CA ASP A 299 8.07 23.31 11.16
C ASP A 299 8.05 22.10 12.10
N LYS A 300 7.19 21.10 11.83
CA LYS A 300 7.02 19.87 12.65
C LYS A 300 6.63 20.16 14.11
N ILE A 301 5.89 21.23 14.33
CA ILE A 301 5.34 21.65 15.62
C ILE A 301 3.96 21.00 15.79
N LEU A 302 3.75 20.37 16.95
CA LEU A 302 2.52 19.65 17.26
C LEU A 302 1.37 20.63 17.51
N GLN A 303 0.26 20.41 16.81
CA GLN A 303 -0.97 21.16 16.96
C GLN A 303 -2.08 20.21 17.40
N GLY A 304 -2.78 20.59 18.45
CA GLY A 304 -3.99 19.90 18.90
C GLY A 304 -5.17 20.84 18.83
N GLN A 305 -5.89 20.95 19.96
CA GLN A 305 -7.07 21.82 20.06
C GLN A 305 -6.76 23.19 20.67
N GLY A 306 -5.68 23.29 21.45
CA GLY A 306 -5.24 24.53 22.09
C GLY A 306 -4.41 25.43 21.19
N ILE A 307 -3.97 24.93 20.03
CA ILE A 307 -3.26 25.68 19.00
C ILE A 307 -4.02 25.59 17.69
N ASP A 308 -4.44 26.75 17.19
CA ASP A 308 -5.22 26.87 15.98
C ASP A 308 -4.58 27.85 14.98
N GLU A 309 -3.43 27.43 14.46
CA GLU A 309 -2.72 28.18 13.42
C GLU A 309 -3.53 28.15 12.12
N PRO A 310 -3.69 29.28 11.41
CA PRO A 310 -4.34 29.30 10.10
C PRO A 310 -3.53 28.54 9.03
N LEU A 311 -4.17 28.28 7.90
CA LEU A 311 -3.49 27.75 6.70
C LEU A 311 -2.37 28.67 6.25
N SER A 312 -1.28 28.07 5.79
CA SER A 312 -0.22 28.76 5.06
C SER A 312 -0.65 29.04 3.62
N ALA A 313 0.13 29.84 2.88
CA ALA A 313 -0.09 30.02 1.44
C ALA A 313 -0.07 28.69 0.66
N THR A 314 0.80 27.75 1.04
CA THR A 314 0.80 26.39 0.47
C THR A 314 -0.46 25.63 0.87
N GLY A 315 -0.90 25.73 2.12
CA GLY A 315 -2.14 25.10 2.59
C GLY A 315 -3.38 25.58 1.84
N PHE A 316 -3.46 26.86 1.50
CA PHE A 316 -4.52 27.37 0.62
C PHE A 316 -4.44 26.80 -0.79
N ARG A 317 -3.24 26.70 -1.40
CA ARG A 317 -3.08 26.07 -2.72
C ARG A 317 -3.46 24.59 -2.71
N GLN A 318 -3.12 23.87 -1.64
CA GLN A 318 -3.50 22.47 -1.43
C GLN A 318 -5.03 22.32 -1.32
N ALA A 319 -5.68 23.15 -0.51
CA ALA A 319 -7.14 23.14 -0.35
C ALA A 319 -7.87 23.53 -1.65
N ASP A 320 -7.34 24.50 -2.39
CA ASP A 320 -7.83 24.87 -3.72
C ASP A 320 -7.72 23.70 -4.71
N ALA A 321 -6.58 22.99 -4.72
CA ALA A 321 -6.38 21.83 -5.58
C ALA A 321 -7.34 20.69 -5.22
N ALA A 322 -7.59 20.43 -3.94
CA ALA A 322 -8.60 19.48 -3.50
C ALA A 322 -10.01 19.90 -3.94
N GLY A 323 -10.32 21.19 -3.85
CA GLY A 323 -11.58 21.75 -4.36
C GLY A 323 -11.76 21.57 -5.88
N MET A 324 -10.68 21.77 -6.66
CA MET A 324 -10.69 21.52 -8.11
C MET A 324 -10.86 20.03 -8.43
N PHE A 325 -10.16 19.16 -7.69
CA PHE A 325 -10.26 17.70 -7.82
C PHE A 325 -11.69 17.21 -7.58
N LEU A 326 -12.39 17.83 -6.63
CA LEU A 326 -13.77 17.50 -6.27
C LEU A 326 -14.79 18.38 -6.99
N SER A 327 -14.38 19.15 -8.01
CA SER A 327 -15.21 20.22 -8.56
C SER A 327 -16.51 19.77 -9.21
N ASN A 328 -16.53 18.56 -9.77
CA ASN A 328 -17.69 17.98 -10.44
C ASN A 328 -18.60 17.18 -9.51
N MET A 329 -18.38 17.23 -8.19
CA MET A 329 -19.21 16.50 -7.26
C MET A 329 -20.26 17.38 -6.61
N LYS A 330 -21.46 16.84 -6.46
CA LYS A 330 -22.55 17.48 -5.73
C LYS A 330 -22.62 16.90 -4.33
N PHE A 331 -22.18 17.66 -3.34
CA PHE A 331 -22.37 17.33 -1.93
C PHE A 331 -23.77 17.75 -1.49
N THR A 332 -24.46 16.89 -0.75
CA THR A 332 -25.72 17.22 -0.08
C THR A 332 -25.45 17.86 1.29
N HIS A 333 -24.34 17.49 1.92
CA HIS A 333 -23.94 17.99 3.23
C HIS A 333 -22.43 18.23 3.29
N VAL A 334 -22.02 19.28 4.01
CA VAL A 334 -20.61 19.55 4.32
C VAL A 334 -20.45 19.76 5.82
N PHE A 335 -19.58 18.96 6.43
CA PHE A 335 -19.18 19.06 7.83
C PHE A 335 -17.70 19.40 7.94
N SER A 336 -17.34 20.21 8.92
CA SER A 336 -15.95 20.55 9.17
C SER A 336 -15.68 20.71 10.66
N SER A 337 -14.46 20.42 11.09
CA SER A 337 -13.98 20.90 12.39
C SER A 337 -14.11 22.42 12.49
N ASP A 338 -14.46 22.90 13.66
CA ASP A 338 -14.61 24.33 13.92
C ASP A 338 -13.27 25.07 14.15
N LEU A 339 -12.14 24.38 14.09
CA LEU A 339 -10.79 24.96 14.10
C LEU A 339 -10.50 25.69 12.78
N LEU A 340 -9.89 26.87 12.86
CA LEU A 340 -9.72 27.83 11.76
C LEU A 340 -9.11 27.21 10.51
N ARG A 341 -8.04 26.43 10.64
CA ARG A 341 -7.42 25.71 9.51
C ARG A 341 -8.36 24.76 8.79
N ALA A 342 -9.27 24.09 9.52
CA ALA A 342 -10.29 23.22 8.94
C ALA A 342 -11.39 24.02 8.26
N LYS A 343 -11.85 25.11 8.90
CA LYS A 343 -12.80 26.06 8.31
C LYS A 343 -12.29 26.63 6.99
N GLN A 344 -11.03 27.06 6.95
CA GLN A 344 -10.38 27.60 5.76
C GLN A 344 -10.24 26.53 4.66
N THR A 345 -9.88 25.30 5.03
CA THR A 345 -9.80 24.17 4.10
C THR A 345 -11.16 23.87 3.48
N ALA A 346 -12.21 23.76 4.31
CA ALA A 346 -13.57 23.48 3.84
C ALA A 346 -14.11 24.60 2.94
N ALA A 347 -13.90 25.87 3.30
CA ALA A 347 -14.33 27.01 2.50
C ALA A 347 -13.62 27.09 1.14
N ALA A 348 -12.33 26.75 1.07
CA ALA A 348 -11.60 26.69 -0.19
C ALA A 348 -12.15 25.57 -1.09
N ILE A 349 -12.38 24.38 -0.53
CA ILE A 349 -12.93 23.23 -1.26
C ILE A 349 -14.31 23.54 -1.83
N THR A 350 -15.24 24.06 -1.02
CA THR A 350 -16.59 24.41 -1.48
C THR A 350 -16.55 25.57 -2.48
N GLY A 351 -15.66 26.54 -2.30
CA GLY A 351 -15.50 27.69 -3.20
C GLY A 351 -15.04 27.32 -4.62
N LYS A 352 -14.23 26.26 -4.77
CA LYS A 352 -13.80 25.73 -6.08
C LYS A 352 -14.75 24.69 -6.67
N ASN A 353 -15.70 24.18 -5.89
CA ASN A 353 -16.69 23.24 -6.35
C ASN A 353 -17.72 23.92 -7.28
N LYS A 354 -18.19 23.24 -8.33
CA LYS A 354 -19.13 23.82 -9.31
C LYS A 354 -20.57 23.86 -8.80
N PHE A 355 -20.95 22.93 -7.93
CA PHE A 355 -22.33 22.71 -7.48
C PHE A 355 -22.61 23.20 -6.07
N CYS A 356 -21.57 23.37 -5.25
CA CYS A 356 -21.69 23.54 -3.80
C CYS A 356 -21.07 24.85 -3.28
N LYS A 357 -20.98 25.91 -4.09
CA LYS A 357 -20.37 27.19 -3.66
C LYS A 357 -21.09 27.82 -2.46
N ASP A 358 -22.41 27.67 -2.42
CA ASP A 358 -23.27 28.26 -1.39
C ASP A 358 -23.76 27.23 -0.36
N ILE A 359 -23.20 26.00 -0.36
CA ILE A 359 -23.61 24.98 0.61
C ILE A 359 -23.21 25.42 2.03
N LEU A 360 -24.14 25.24 2.98
CA LEU A 360 -23.87 25.55 4.38
C LEU A 360 -22.86 24.53 4.94
N ILE A 361 -21.69 25.03 5.34
CA ILE A 361 -20.69 24.24 6.09
C ILE A 361 -21.14 24.16 7.56
N LYS A 362 -21.46 22.96 8.04
CA LYS A 362 -21.81 22.69 9.44
C LYS A 362 -20.54 22.41 10.23
N TYR A 363 -20.26 23.24 11.24
CA TYR A 363 -19.08 23.06 12.09
C TYR A 363 -19.39 22.18 13.29
N ASP A 364 -18.55 21.17 13.54
CA ASP A 364 -18.73 20.22 14.64
C ASP A 364 -17.45 20.08 15.48
N ALA A 365 -17.56 20.30 16.79
CA ALA A 365 -16.44 20.20 17.72
C ALA A 365 -15.94 18.75 17.90
N ARG A 366 -16.76 17.75 17.57
CA ARG A 366 -16.37 16.33 17.60
C ARG A 366 -15.36 15.99 16.51
N LEU A 367 -15.23 16.83 15.48
CA LEU A 367 -14.23 16.70 14.42
C LEU A 367 -12.89 17.37 14.78
N ARG A 368 -12.72 17.94 15.99
CA ARG A 368 -11.44 18.56 16.37
C ARG A 368 -10.30 17.53 16.45
N GLU A 369 -9.10 18.00 16.13
CA GLU A 369 -7.85 17.24 16.27
C GLU A 369 -7.70 16.68 17.69
N ARG A 370 -6.93 15.61 17.83
CA ARG A 370 -6.51 15.09 19.13
C ARG A 370 -5.86 16.19 19.95
N LYS A 371 -6.33 16.38 21.19
CA LYS A 371 -5.68 17.30 22.13
C LYS A 371 -4.36 16.69 22.62
N TYR A 372 -3.26 17.42 22.53
CA TYR A 372 -1.94 16.94 22.96
C TYR A 372 -1.46 17.60 24.26
N GLY A 373 -2.26 18.47 24.87
CA GLY A 373 -1.98 19.03 26.20
C GLY A 373 -0.65 19.76 26.25
N VAL A 374 0.20 19.43 27.22
CA VAL A 374 1.53 20.05 27.41
C VAL A 374 2.51 19.85 26.25
N ALA A 375 2.19 19.00 25.28
CA ALA A 375 2.99 18.78 24.08
C ALA A 375 2.60 19.68 22.90
N GLU A 376 1.46 20.37 22.96
CA GLU A 376 1.08 21.34 21.92
C GLU A 376 2.08 22.50 21.86
N GLY A 377 2.43 22.92 20.64
CA GLY A 377 3.36 24.02 20.40
C GLY A 377 4.83 23.62 20.51
N LYS A 378 5.10 22.34 20.77
CA LYS A 378 6.44 21.77 20.80
C LYS A 378 6.71 20.91 19.57
N PRO A 379 7.98 20.72 19.20
CA PRO A 379 8.35 19.79 18.13
C PRO A 379 7.83 18.37 18.40
N LEU A 380 7.47 17.64 17.34
CA LEU A 380 7.05 16.23 17.45
C LEU A 380 8.09 15.33 18.16
N SER A 381 9.39 15.68 18.09
CA SER A 381 10.47 15.00 18.83
C SER A 381 10.26 15.03 20.34
N ASP A 382 9.67 16.10 20.86
CA ASP A 382 9.45 16.28 22.30
C ASP A 382 8.34 15.36 22.78
N LEU A 383 7.27 15.19 21.98
CA LEU A 383 6.23 14.19 22.25
C LEU A 383 6.83 12.78 22.31
N LYS A 384 7.71 12.43 21.36
CA LYS A 384 8.42 11.14 21.34
C LYS A 384 9.33 10.98 22.56
N ALA A 385 10.01 12.05 23.00
CA ALA A 385 10.84 12.04 24.19
C ALA A 385 10.02 11.88 25.48
N MET A 386 8.87 12.55 25.59
CA MET A 386 7.93 12.40 26.70
C MET A 386 7.39 10.96 26.77
N ALA A 387 7.00 10.38 25.64
CA ALA A 387 6.55 8.99 25.57
C ALA A 387 7.63 8.02 26.05
N LYS A 388 8.86 8.20 25.58
CA LYS A 388 10.02 7.39 25.99
C LYS A 388 10.31 7.52 27.48
N ALA A 389 10.25 8.73 28.04
CA ALA A 389 10.43 8.96 29.47
C ALA A 389 9.35 8.25 30.31
N ALA A 390 8.12 8.18 29.80
CA ALA A 390 7.01 7.45 30.40
C ALA A 390 7.02 5.93 30.11
N ARG A 391 8.02 5.42 29.38
CA ARG A 391 8.10 4.02 28.89
C ARG A 391 6.88 3.59 28.05
N GLN A 392 6.28 4.53 27.35
CA GLN A 392 5.20 4.30 26.40
C GLN A 392 5.67 4.61 24.97
N GLN A 393 4.86 4.25 23.98
CA GLN A 393 5.15 4.53 22.57
C GLN A 393 4.07 5.45 21.99
N CYS A 394 4.45 6.29 21.02
CA CYS A 394 3.48 6.97 20.17
C CYS A 394 2.90 5.97 19.15
N PRO A 395 1.63 6.10 18.75
CA PRO A 395 0.69 7.17 19.12
C PRO A 395 -0.04 6.95 20.46
N SER A 396 0.14 5.82 21.14
CA SER A 396 -0.61 5.45 22.36
C SER A 396 -0.33 6.32 23.59
N PHE A 397 0.83 6.95 23.67
CA PHE A 397 1.17 7.87 24.75
C PHE A 397 0.23 9.09 24.80
N THR A 398 -0.25 9.43 25.99
CA THR A 398 -1.08 10.61 26.25
C THR A 398 -0.31 11.59 27.15
N PRO A 399 0.08 12.77 26.63
CA PRO A 399 0.72 13.81 27.44
C PRO A 399 -0.24 14.35 28.50
N SER A 400 0.32 14.96 29.54
CA SER A 400 -0.49 15.63 30.58
C SER A 400 -1.41 16.68 29.96
N GLY A 401 -2.70 16.66 30.34
CA GLY A 401 -3.74 17.53 29.78
C GLY A 401 -4.12 17.24 28.32
N GLY A 402 -3.56 16.18 27.73
CA GLY A 402 -3.93 15.67 26.42
C GLY A 402 -5.08 14.67 26.48
N GLU A 403 -5.61 14.35 25.31
CA GLU A 403 -6.70 13.41 25.10
C GLU A 403 -6.15 12.02 24.72
N THR A 404 -6.75 10.99 25.28
CA THR A 404 -6.46 9.59 24.99
C THR A 404 -6.99 9.17 23.62
N LEU A 405 -6.44 8.10 23.04
CA LEU A 405 -6.95 7.59 21.76
C LEU A 405 -8.40 7.07 21.89
N ASP A 406 -8.79 6.56 23.05
CA ASP A 406 -10.15 6.07 23.27
C ASP A 406 -11.17 7.22 23.36
N GLU A 407 -10.79 8.37 23.93
CA GLU A 407 -11.62 9.59 23.91
C GLU A 407 -11.79 10.15 22.49
N VAL A 408 -10.71 10.19 21.70
CA VAL A 408 -10.80 10.56 20.28
C VAL A 408 -11.73 9.61 19.53
N ARG A 409 -11.58 8.30 19.77
CA ARG A 409 -12.42 7.25 19.14
C ARG A 409 -13.89 7.40 19.53
N ALA A 410 -14.19 7.67 20.80
CA ALA A 410 -15.55 7.88 21.28
C ALA A 410 -16.24 9.04 20.55
N ARG A 411 -15.54 10.18 20.37
CA ARG A 411 -16.07 11.32 19.59
C ARG A 411 -16.22 11.02 18.11
N ALA A 412 -15.30 10.24 17.53
CA ALA A 412 -15.42 9.77 16.15
C ALA A 412 -16.66 8.91 15.96
N LYS A 413 -16.87 7.93 16.85
CA LYS A 413 -18.06 7.09 16.85
C LYS A 413 -19.35 7.90 17.00
N ASP A 414 -19.40 8.84 17.93
CA ASP A 414 -20.57 9.70 18.16
C ASP A 414 -20.90 10.57 16.93
N PHE A 415 -19.88 11.15 16.27
CA PHE A 415 -20.12 11.89 15.02
C PHE A 415 -20.54 10.98 13.87
N PHE A 416 -20.01 9.75 13.79
CA PHE A 416 -20.40 8.78 12.77
C PHE A 416 -21.86 8.29 12.94
N GLU A 417 -22.26 7.96 14.16
CA GLU A 417 -23.64 7.58 14.48
C GLU A 417 -24.61 8.70 14.12
N PHE A 418 -24.23 9.96 14.37
CA PHE A 418 -24.97 11.13 13.89
C PHE A 418 -25.08 11.18 12.36
N LEU A 419 -24.00 10.89 11.60
CA LEU A 419 -24.08 10.83 10.14
C LEU A 419 -25.03 9.73 9.66
N CYS A 420 -24.99 8.55 10.28
CA CYS A 420 -25.92 7.45 9.94
C CYS A 420 -27.37 7.86 10.18
N GLN A 421 -27.65 8.51 11.32
CA GLN A 421 -29.00 8.97 11.65
C GLN A 421 -29.48 10.05 10.68
N LEU A 422 -28.62 11.01 10.32
CA LEU A 422 -28.91 12.03 9.33
C LEU A 422 -29.29 11.41 7.98
N THR A 423 -28.51 10.43 7.50
CA THR A 423 -28.79 9.74 6.24
C THR A 423 -30.12 8.99 6.26
N LEU A 424 -30.44 8.32 7.39
CA LEU A 424 -31.74 7.66 7.55
C LEU A 424 -32.90 8.65 7.50
N GLU A 425 -32.77 9.80 8.15
CA GLU A 425 -33.79 10.86 8.13
C GLU A 425 -33.99 11.45 6.72
N GLU A 426 -32.92 11.68 5.97
CA GLU A 426 -33.00 12.18 4.58
C GLU A 426 -33.65 11.15 3.66
N SER A 427 -33.30 9.86 3.79
CA SER A 427 -33.93 8.78 3.01
C SER A 427 -35.43 8.63 3.28
N GLN A 428 -35.89 8.91 4.50
CA GLN A 428 -37.31 8.88 4.85
C GLN A 428 -38.09 10.09 4.30
N LYS A 429 -37.42 11.25 4.11
CA LYS A 429 -38.05 12.44 3.51
C LYS A 429 -38.28 12.27 2.01
N GLU A 430 -37.37 11.60 1.29
CA GLU A 430 -37.54 11.29 -0.14
C GLU A 430 -38.73 10.36 -0.41
N VAL A 431 -38.91 9.33 0.42
CA VAL A 431 -40.05 8.38 0.30
C VAL A 431 -41.41 9.07 0.49
N VAL A 432 -41.47 10.14 1.29
CA VAL A 432 -42.70 10.90 1.52
C VAL A 432 -43.02 11.85 0.36
N LEU A 433 -42.02 12.41 -0.32
CA LEU A 433 -42.22 13.31 -1.47
C LEU A 433 -42.67 12.57 -2.73
N ASP A 434 -42.21 11.34 -2.97
CA ASP A 434 -42.64 10.51 -4.12
C ASP A 434 -44.11 10.07 -4.04
N THR A 435 -44.76 10.21 -2.88
CA THR A 435 -46.21 9.95 -2.73
C THR A 435 -47.08 11.18 -2.97
N ALA A 436 -46.49 12.34 -3.26
CA ALA A 436 -47.21 13.61 -3.43
C ALA A 436 -46.71 14.44 -4.63
N GLY A 437 -47.04 14.00 -5.86
CA GLY A 437 -47.36 14.93 -6.94
C GLY A 437 -46.47 14.92 -8.19
N ASN A 438 -47.15 14.79 -9.34
CA ASN A 438 -46.68 14.83 -10.71
C ASN A 438 -45.78 16.03 -11.10
N GLY A 439 -44.80 15.74 -11.96
CA GLY A 439 -44.59 16.51 -13.20
C GLY A 439 -43.33 17.37 -13.31
N LEU A 440 -42.52 17.02 -14.32
CA LEU A 440 -41.77 17.88 -15.24
C LEU A 440 -40.23 17.87 -15.14
N GLU A 441 -39.65 17.40 -16.26
CA GLU A 441 -38.34 17.63 -16.90
C GLU A 441 -37.12 17.99 -16.04
N THR A 442 -36.02 17.27 -16.24
CA THR A 442 -34.70 17.94 -16.37
C THR A 442 -33.68 17.07 -17.10
N LEU A 443 -32.87 17.77 -17.90
CA LEU A 443 -31.76 17.29 -18.72
C LEU A 443 -30.78 16.42 -17.92
N GLU A 444 -30.57 15.18 -18.39
CA GLU A 444 -29.54 14.28 -17.88
C GLU A 444 -28.14 14.73 -18.32
N GLU A 445 -27.47 15.55 -17.51
CA GLU A 445 -26.00 15.63 -17.54
C GLU A 445 -25.41 14.56 -16.60
N LYS A 446 -24.84 13.51 -17.22
CA LYS A 446 -24.17 12.41 -16.53
C LYS A 446 -23.07 12.93 -15.58
N SER A 447 -23.17 12.60 -14.30
CA SER A 447 -22.06 12.74 -13.34
C SER A 447 -20.96 11.73 -13.70
N VAL A 448 -19.94 12.20 -14.43
CA VAL A 448 -18.79 11.36 -14.78
C VAL A 448 -17.85 11.27 -13.59
N PHE A 449 -17.75 10.07 -13.00
CA PHE A 449 -16.74 9.75 -11.99
C PHE A 449 -15.36 9.61 -12.66
N PRO A 450 -14.26 10.18 -12.11
CA PRO A 450 -12.94 10.06 -12.72
C PRO A 450 -12.30 8.65 -12.68
N TRP A 451 -12.88 7.70 -11.92
CA TRP A 451 -12.25 6.41 -11.60
C TRP A 451 -13.09 5.17 -11.97
N THR A 452 -14.29 5.34 -12.52
CA THR A 452 -15.15 4.19 -12.89
C THR A 452 -14.68 3.43 -14.13
N ASN A 453 -13.61 3.87 -14.82
CA ASN A 453 -13.08 3.19 -16.01
C ASN A 453 -11.99 2.14 -15.74
N HIS A 454 -11.61 1.88 -14.47
CA HIS A 454 -10.57 0.90 -14.14
C HIS A 454 -10.96 -0.19 -13.14
N TYR A 455 -12.27 -0.36 -12.88
CA TYR A 455 -12.80 -1.55 -12.20
C TYR A 455 -13.13 -2.63 -13.24
N ASN A 456 -12.18 -3.53 -13.52
CA ASN A 456 -12.47 -4.80 -14.18
C ASN A 456 -12.93 -5.82 -13.11
N GLY A 457 -14.15 -5.62 -12.60
CA GLY A 457 -14.94 -6.72 -12.04
C GLY A 457 -15.57 -7.55 -13.17
N PRO A 458 -16.11 -8.74 -12.89
CA PRO A 458 -16.63 -9.62 -13.94
C PRO A 458 -17.73 -8.89 -14.73
N GLU A 459 -17.67 -9.03 -16.06
CA GLU A 459 -18.69 -8.56 -16.99
C GLU A 459 -20.07 -9.02 -16.51
N PHE A 460 -20.90 -8.06 -16.10
CA PHE A 460 -22.33 -8.31 -16.02
C PHE A 460 -22.84 -8.41 -17.45
N ASN A 461 -23.16 -9.64 -17.86
CA ASN A 461 -23.90 -9.92 -19.08
C ASN A 461 -25.06 -8.94 -19.21
N SER A 462 -25.10 -8.27 -20.35
CA SER A 462 -26.28 -7.58 -20.85
C SER A 462 -27.42 -8.60 -20.92
N ASP A 463 -28.39 -8.46 -20.03
CA ASP A 463 -29.82 -8.70 -20.26
C ASP A 463 -30.55 -8.70 -18.91
N ASN A 464 -30.95 -7.51 -18.45
CA ASN A 464 -32.29 -7.23 -17.92
C ASN A 464 -32.34 -5.81 -17.33
N ASP A 465 -33.23 -5.01 -17.92
CA ASP A 465 -33.68 -3.69 -17.46
C ASP A 465 -34.01 -3.68 -15.95
N LYS A 466 -33.13 -3.08 -15.14
CA LYS A 466 -33.49 -2.39 -13.89
C LYS A 466 -32.49 -1.26 -13.65
N ALA A 467 -32.97 -0.04 -13.81
CA ALA A 467 -32.26 1.22 -13.58
C ALA A 467 -31.41 1.17 -12.29
N THR A 468 -30.11 1.42 -12.43
CA THR A 468 -29.20 1.65 -11.31
C THR A 468 -29.63 2.93 -10.60
N LYS A 469 -30.29 2.81 -9.44
CA LYS A 469 -30.68 3.94 -8.59
C LYS A 469 -29.44 4.78 -8.25
N MET A 470 -29.50 6.08 -8.53
CA MET A 470 -28.54 7.09 -8.09
C MET A 470 -28.36 7.04 -6.55
N LEU A 471 -27.16 7.40 -6.07
CA LEU A 471 -26.82 7.42 -4.65
C LEU A 471 -27.50 8.63 -3.97
N ASP A 472 -28.34 8.39 -2.96
CA ASP A 472 -29.28 9.40 -2.40
C ASP A 472 -28.60 10.49 -1.51
N VAL A 473 -27.40 10.27 -0.96
CA VAL A 473 -26.70 11.23 -0.07
C VAL A 473 -25.17 11.23 -0.29
N ASN A 474 -24.56 12.42 -0.45
CA ASN A 474 -23.11 12.60 -0.63
C ASN A 474 -22.55 13.64 0.36
N ILE A 475 -21.77 13.18 1.34
CA ILE A 475 -21.33 14.01 2.47
C ILE A 475 -19.83 14.28 2.39
N LEU A 476 -19.45 15.57 2.50
CA LEU A 476 -18.07 15.99 2.68
C LEU A 476 -17.76 16.20 4.17
N VAL A 477 -16.68 15.60 4.67
CA VAL A 477 -16.17 15.83 6.03
C VAL A 477 -14.73 16.33 5.98
N VAL A 478 -14.46 17.48 6.62
CA VAL A 478 -13.12 18.09 6.69
C VAL A 478 -12.59 18.09 8.13
N SER A 479 -11.50 17.37 8.38
CA SER A 479 -10.92 17.20 9.71
C SER A 479 -9.40 17.06 9.65
N HIS A 480 -8.77 16.65 10.75
CA HIS A 480 -7.34 16.71 11.03
C HIS A 480 -6.68 15.33 10.98
N GLY A 481 -5.39 15.27 10.68
CA GLY A 481 -4.69 14.02 10.37
C GLY A 481 -4.70 12.98 11.50
N ALA A 482 -4.50 13.37 12.76
CA ALA A 482 -4.50 12.38 13.84
C ALA A 482 -5.92 11.96 14.25
N TYR A 483 -6.91 12.83 14.11
CA TYR A 483 -8.33 12.49 14.22
C TYR A 483 -8.75 11.50 13.13
N MET A 484 -8.50 11.83 11.85
CA MET A 484 -8.88 11.00 10.70
C MET A 484 -8.26 9.61 10.77
N ARG A 485 -7.01 9.48 11.23
CA ARG A 485 -6.40 8.17 11.44
C ARG A 485 -7.17 7.31 12.44
N ASN A 486 -7.68 7.90 13.54
CA ASN A 486 -8.49 7.17 14.52
C ASN A 486 -9.88 6.83 13.97
N TRP A 487 -10.46 7.72 13.17
CA TRP A 487 -11.73 7.51 12.47
C TRP A 487 -11.66 6.34 11.49
N ILE A 488 -10.65 6.34 10.62
CA ILE A 488 -10.41 5.25 9.66
C ILE A 488 -10.14 3.93 10.41
N HIS A 489 -9.38 3.97 11.50
CA HIS A 489 -9.14 2.79 12.33
C HIS A 489 -10.44 2.23 12.93
N TYR A 490 -11.39 3.10 13.33
CA TYR A 490 -12.72 2.69 13.78
C TYR A 490 -13.51 1.99 12.67
N PHE A 491 -13.51 2.54 11.44
CA PHE A 491 -14.15 1.92 10.28
C PHE A 491 -13.60 0.53 10.00
N VAL A 492 -12.28 0.39 10.00
CA VAL A 492 -11.63 -0.89 9.67
C VAL A 492 -11.74 -1.91 10.79
N SER A 493 -11.50 -1.49 12.05
CA SER A 493 -11.35 -2.44 13.16
C SER A 493 -12.67 -2.81 13.83
N GLU A 494 -13.64 -1.89 13.88
CA GLU A 494 -14.91 -2.13 14.58
C GLU A 494 -16.08 -2.29 13.61
N LEU A 495 -16.09 -1.52 12.52
CA LEU A 495 -17.15 -1.57 11.51
C LEU A 495 -16.86 -2.50 10.33
N GLU A 496 -15.71 -3.19 10.34
CA GLU A 496 -15.33 -4.19 9.33
C GLU A 496 -15.36 -3.62 7.90
N CYS A 497 -14.87 -2.39 7.73
CA CYS A 497 -14.84 -1.74 6.43
C CYS A 497 -14.08 -2.55 5.37
N THR A 498 -14.74 -2.82 4.23
CA THR A 498 -14.14 -3.45 3.05
C THR A 498 -13.11 -2.51 2.45
N LEU A 499 -11.87 -2.97 2.30
CA LEU A 499 -10.78 -2.19 1.71
C LEU A 499 -10.50 -2.65 0.26
N PRO A 500 -10.14 -1.73 -0.65
CA PRO A 500 -9.64 -2.07 -1.97
C PRO A 500 -8.46 -3.03 -1.91
N THR A 501 -8.39 -3.97 -2.84
CA THR A 501 -7.32 -4.98 -2.89
C THR A 501 -5.92 -4.39 -3.10
N THR A 502 -5.85 -3.14 -3.58
CA THR A 502 -4.63 -2.37 -3.80
C THR A 502 -4.16 -1.60 -2.56
N LEU A 503 -4.96 -1.56 -1.48
CA LEU A 503 -4.63 -0.82 -0.27
C LEU A 503 -3.73 -1.65 0.66
N THR A 504 -2.52 -1.15 0.92
CA THR A 504 -1.55 -1.82 1.80
C THR A 504 -1.84 -1.51 3.27
N LYS A 505 -1.36 -2.38 4.18
CA LYS A 505 -1.45 -2.12 5.63
C LYS A 505 -0.68 -0.87 6.06
N SER A 506 0.37 -0.52 5.33
CA SER A 506 1.15 0.69 5.55
C SER A 506 0.29 1.94 5.33
N GLN A 507 -0.50 1.99 4.24
CA GLN A 507 -1.40 3.11 3.93
C GLN A 507 -2.49 3.33 5.00
N LEU A 508 -3.00 2.26 5.62
CA LEU A 508 -3.93 2.35 6.76
C LEU A 508 -3.31 2.98 8.03
N SER A 509 -2.00 2.80 8.21
CA SER A 509 -1.28 3.33 9.37
C SER A 509 -0.62 4.70 9.13
N SER A 510 -0.50 5.09 7.86
CA SER A 510 0.11 6.34 7.42
C SER A 510 -0.66 7.57 7.88
N VAL A 511 0.05 8.66 8.16
CA VAL A 511 -0.58 9.97 8.34
C VAL A 511 -0.98 10.47 6.96
N SER A 512 -2.25 10.79 6.79
CA SER A 512 -2.75 11.31 5.51
C SER A 512 -1.97 12.57 5.09
N PRO A 513 -1.65 12.72 3.80
CA PRO A 513 -1.08 13.95 3.29
C PRO A 513 -2.04 15.13 3.55
N ASN A 514 -1.48 16.34 3.62
CA ASN A 514 -2.30 17.54 3.78
C ASN A 514 -3.27 17.66 2.60
N THR A 515 -4.58 17.72 2.85
CA THR A 515 -5.66 17.66 1.84
C THR A 515 -5.75 16.35 1.05
N GLY A 516 -5.19 15.27 1.59
CA GLY A 516 -5.47 13.92 1.12
C GLY A 516 -6.97 13.61 1.22
N VAL A 517 -7.52 12.98 0.19
CA VAL A 517 -8.94 12.65 0.08
C VAL A 517 -9.13 11.14 0.24
N SER A 518 -9.97 10.74 1.19
CA SER A 518 -10.46 9.36 1.33
C SER A 518 -11.94 9.31 0.97
N HIS A 519 -12.38 8.20 0.39
CA HIS A 519 -13.75 8.01 -0.05
C HIS A 519 -14.26 6.67 0.48
N PHE A 520 -15.37 6.71 1.19
CA PHE A 520 -16.06 5.56 1.75
C PHE A 520 -17.50 5.54 1.27
N ILE A 521 -17.97 4.36 0.86
CA ILE A 521 -19.37 4.08 0.58
C ILE A 521 -19.94 3.39 1.81
N ILE A 522 -20.96 3.97 2.43
CA ILE A 522 -21.68 3.42 3.58
C ILE A 522 -23.05 2.96 3.12
N LYS A 523 -23.41 1.71 3.37
CA LYS A 523 -24.76 1.19 3.17
C LYS A 523 -25.39 0.95 4.53
N LEU A 524 -26.57 1.54 4.74
CA LEU A 524 -27.38 1.32 5.93
C LEU A 524 -28.46 0.31 5.55
N GLY A 525 -28.39 -0.90 6.10
CA GLY A 525 -29.41 -1.93 5.87
C GLY A 525 -30.69 -1.61 6.63
N ASN A 526 -31.86 -1.76 6.00
CA ASN A 526 -33.14 -1.64 6.68
C ASN A 526 -33.25 -2.72 7.78
N GLY A 527 -33.04 -2.33 9.04
CA GLY A 527 -33.10 -3.21 10.21
C GLY A 527 -31.76 -3.80 10.67
N ASN A 528 -30.65 -3.53 10.00
CA ASN A 528 -29.31 -3.89 10.49
C ASN A 528 -28.79 -2.81 11.45
N ILE A 529 -28.31 -3.23 12.62
CA ILE A 529 -27.71 -2.33 13.62
C ILE A 529 -26.32 -1.83 13.17
N LYS A 530 -25.65 -2.54 12.24
CA LYS A 530 -24.28 -2.25 11.79
C LYS A 530 -24.26 -1.80 10.32
N PRO A 531 -23.71 -0.63 9.99
CA PRO A 531 -23.53 -0.19 8.60
C PRO A 531 -22.49 -1.05 7.87
N GLU A 532 -22.72 -1.33 6.59
CA GLU A 532 -21.71 -1.91 5.69
C GLU A 532 -20.90 -0.76 5.09
N ILE A 533 -19.59 -0.74 5.33
CA ILE A 533 -18.70 0.34 4.85
C ILE A 533 -17.72 -0.24 3.84
N SER A 534 -17.57 0.40 2.69
CA SER A 534 -16.58 0.07 1.67
C SER A 534 -15.70 1.27 1.39
N CYS A 535 -14.41 1.18 1.68
CA CYS A 535 -13.43 2.15 1.23
C CYS A 535 -13.28 2.05 -0.30
N VAL A 536 -13.29 3.17 -0.99
CA VAL A 536 -13.04 3.27 -2.44
C VAL A 536 -11.60 3.72 -2.68
N CYS A 537 -11.15 4.72 -1.93
CA CYS A 537 -9.76 5.15 -1.89
C CYS A 537 -9.43 5.74 -0.52
N LEU A 538 -8.16 5.67 -0.14
CA LEU A 538 -7.65 6.22 1.11
C LEU A 538 -6.52 7.19 0.80
N ASN A 539 -6.53 8.36 1.42
CA ASN A 539 -5.43 9.33 1.39
C ASN A 539 -4.95 9.73 -0.03
N GLN A 540 -5.85 9.76 -1.01
CA GLN A 540 -5.52 10.11 -2.38
C GLN A 540 -4.98 11.54 -2.47
N ASP A 541 -3.86 11.70 -3.17
CA ASP A 541 -3.09 12.95 -3.23
C ASP A 541 -2.69 13.36 -4.65
N VAL A 542 -3.23 12.69 -5.68
CA VAL A 542 -2.92 12.98 -7.09
C VAL A 542 -3.14 14.44 -7.49
N HIS A 543 -4.02 15.16 -6.80
CA HIS A 543 -4.26 16.60 -7.02
C HIS A 543 -3.16 17.49 -6.45
N LEU A 544 -2.25 16.94 -5.65
CA LEU A 544 -1.17 17.68 -4.98
C LEU A 544 0.15 17.67 -5.75
N VAL A 545 0.28 16.84 -6.78
CA VAL A 545 1.52 16.63 -7.55
C VAL A 545 2.13 17.95 -8.08
N ASN A 546 1.30 18.94 -8.41
CA ASN A 546 1.74 20.24 -8.93
C ASN A 546 1.70 21.39 -7.91
N VAL A 547 1.27 21.14 -6.67
CA VAL A 547 1.14 22.19 -5.66
C VAL A 547 2.49 22.53 -5.03
N ASP A 548 3.36 21.53 -4.87
CA ASP A 548 4.67 21.66 -4.23
C ASP A 548 5.78 22.12 -5.17
N SER A 549 5.57 22.09 -6.49
CA SER A 549 6.57 22.45 -7.51
C SER A 549 6.73 23.96 -7.75
N GLY A 550 5.92 24.82 -7.11
CA GLY A 550 6.11 26.27 -7.11
C GLY A 550 5.99 26.99 -8.47
N ASN A 551 5.68 26.27 -9.55
CA ASN A 551 5.43 26.85 -10.85
C ASN A 551 3.93 27.04 -11.05
N VAL A 552 3.56 28.31 -11.21
CA VAL A 552 2.23 28.80 -11.62
C VAL A 552 1.91 28.34 -13.02
#